data_AF-A0A1V8NYB6-F1
#
_entry.id   AF-A0A1V8NYB6-F1
#
_cell.length_a   1.000
_cell.length_b   1.000
_cell.length_c   1.000
_cell.angle_alpha   90.00
_cell.angle_beta   90.00
_cell.angle_gamma   90.00
#
_symmetry.space_group_name_H-M   'P 1'
#
loop_
_entity.id
_entity.type
_entity.pdbx_description
1 polymer ?
#
loop_
_entity_poly.entity_id
_entity_poly.type
_entity_poly.pdbx_seq_one_letter_code
_entity_poly.pdbx_strand_id
1 'polypeptide(L)'
;MNKVPTSTPHDAVFKTFLRHPETARDFLQIHLPASLRELMGLVEKIVSLLLTGLTNDSQIKTLFNYILRTGDAPRFSEFIREVAERSPQHKEHLMTIADRLHEAGLQKGRLEGVQEGRQEGLIEGRLDEALRIAHTMLADGIDICTVQKITRLSAEDIQGLSH
;
A
#
# COMPACT_ATOMS: atom_id res chain seq x y z
N MET A 1 -0.17 22.59 -27.92
CA MET A 1 -0.34 21.12 -27.79
C MET A 1 -1.14 20.84 -26.53
N ASN A 2 -2.46 20.65 -26.67
CA ASN A 2 -3.33 20.30 -25.56
C ASN A 2 -3.09 18.84 -25.20
N LYS A 3 -2.51 18.57 -24.03
CA LYS A 3 -2.40 17.21 -23.50
C LYS A 3 -3.81 16.68 -23.30
N VAL A 4 -4.19 15.68 -24.09
CA VAL A 4 -5.39 14.88 -23.86
C VAL A 4 -5.25 14.27 -22.46
N PRO A 5 -6.16 14.54 -21.52
CA PRO A 5 -6.09 13.93 -20.20
C PRO A 5 -6.31 12.44 -20.40
N THR A 6 -5.32 11.64 -20.03
CA THR A 6 -5.44 10.19 -19.93
C THR A 6 -6.35 9.86 -18.76
N SER A 7 -7.66 10.05 -18.98
CA SER A 7 -8.71 9.56 -18.11
C SER A 7 -8.64 8.04 -18.20
N THR A 8 -8.04 7.41 -17.19
CA THR A 8 -8.20 5.97 -17.03
C THR A 8 -9.70 5.67 -16.91
N PRO A 9 -10.20 4.51 -17.39
CA PRO A 9 -11.63 4.21 -17.41
C PRO A 9 -12.32 4.39 -16.05
N HIS A 10 -11.54 4.18 -14.99
CA HIS A 10 -11.88 4.44 -13.59
C HIS A 10 -12.37 5.88 -13.34
N ASP A 11 -11.67 6.90 -13.87
CA ASP A 11 -12.02 8.32 -13.67
C ASP A 11 -13.42 8.66 -14.22
N ALA A 12 -13.84 8.05 -15.34
CA ALA A 12 -15.13 8.35 -15.96
C ALA A 12 -16.31 7.75 -15.18
N VAL A 13 -16.16 6.54 -14.66
CA VAL A 13 -17.19 5.88 -13.85
C VAL A 13 -17.34 6.60 -12.51
N PHE A 14 -16.24 6.95 -11.85
CA PHE A 14 -16.28 7.67 -10.57
C PHE A 14 -16.84 9.09 -10.71
N LYS A 15 -16.47 9.82 -11.76
CA LYS A 15 -17.07 11.15 -12.04
C LYS A 15 -18.57 11.05 -12.32
N THR A 16 -19.02 10.00 -13.01
CA THR A 16 -20.45 9.77 -13.25
C THR A 16 -21.19 9.48 -11.94
N PHE A 17 -20.57 8.73 -11.04
CA PHE A 17 -21.18 8.32 -9.77
C PHE A 17 -21.24 9.44 -8.74
N LEU A 18 -20.15 10.20 -8.58
CA LEU A 18 -20.05 11.33 -7.65
C LEU A 18 -20.79 12.59 -8.13
N ARG A 19 -21.41 12.55 -9.30
CA ARG A 19 -22.36 13.58 -9.78
C ARG A 19 -23.73 13.50 -9.10
N HIS A 20 -24.01 12.45 -8.34
CA HIS A 20 -25.23 12.33 -7.56
C HIS A 20 -24.96 12.70 -6.09
N PRO A 21 -25.67 13.70 -5.52
CA PRO A 21 -25.42 14.21 -4.17
C PRO A 21 -25.52 13.13 -3.09
N GLU A 22 -26.60 12.35 -3.11
CA GLU A 22 -26.86 11.28 -2.13
C GLU A 22 -25.75 10.22 -2.19
N THR A 23 -25.35 9.84 -3.40
CA THR A 23 -24.30 8.86 -3.62
C THR A 23 -22.93 9.34 -3.15
N ALA A 24 -22.58 10.61 -3.41
CA ALA A 24 -21.34 11.21 -2.95
C ALA A 24 -21.33 11.35 -1.41
N ARG A 25 -22.48 11.67 -0.81
CA ARG A 25 -22.65 11.76 0.65
C ARG A 25 -22.48 10.39 1.29
N ASP A 26 -23.22 9.38 0.84
CA ASP A 26 -23.14 8.00 1.32
C ASP A 26 -21.68 7.51 1.26
N PHE A 27 -21.03 7.72 0.12
CA PHE A 27 -19.63 7.35 -0.09
C PHE A 27 -18.70 7.97 0.97
N LEU A 28 -18.76 9.28 1.14
CA LEU A 28 -17.92 9.96 2.12
C LEU A 28 -18.27 9.55 3.56
N GLN A 29 -19.53 9.27 3.84
CA GLN A 29 -19.95 8.88 5.18
C GLN A 29 -19.49 7.47 5.55
N ILE A 30 -19.36 6.56 4.59
CA ILE A 30 -18.89 5.19 4.82
C ILE A 30 -17.35 5.11 4.88
N HIS A 31 -16.66 5.84 3.98
CA HIS A 31 -15.22 5.66 3.77
C HIS A 31 -14.33 6.72 4.39
N LEU A 32 -14.86 7.86 4.83
CA LEU A 32 -14.06 8.86 5.52
C LEU A 32 -13.85 8.42 6.99
N PRO A 33 -12.62 8.55 7.53
CA PRO A 33 -12.34 8.28 8.95
C PRO A 33 -13.29 9.02 9.89
N ALA A 34 -13.61 8.41 11.04
CA ALA A 34 -14.51 9.00 12.04
C ALA A 34 -14.07 10.41 12.47
N SER A 35 -12.77 10.60 12.68
CA SER A 35 -12.15 11.89 13.03
C SER A 35 -12.41 13.00 12.00
N LEU A 36 -12.55 12.65 10.72
CA LEU A 36 -12.87 13.60 9.65
C LEU A 36 -14.38 13.78 9.48
N ARG A 37 -15.19 12.75 9.72
CA ARG A 37 -16.65 12.86 9.72
C ARG A 37 -17.16 13.78 10.82
N GLU A 38 -16.48 13.79 11.97
CA GLU A 38 -16.77 14.68 13.08
C GLU A 38 -16.44 16.15 12.80
N LEU A 39 -15.67 16.43 11.74
CA LEU A 39 -15.43 17.80 11.31
C LEU A 39 -16.72 18.37 10.70
N MET A 40 -17.35 19.31 11.41
CA MET A 40 -18.65 19.87 11.05
C MET A 40 -18.75 20.25 9.56
N GLY A 41 -19.67 19.57 8.88
CA GLY A 41 -20.04 19.86 7.49
C GLY A 41 -18.95 19.52 6.46
N LEU A 42 -17.91 18.77 6.82
CA LEU A 42 -16.86 18.38 5.87
C LEU A 42 -17.44 17.53 4.73
N VAL A 43 -18.27 16.55 5.05
CA VAL A 43 -18.94 15.70 4.05
C VAL A 43 -19.76 16.56 3.09
N GLU A 44 -20.61 17.45 3.59
CA GLU A 44 -21.44 18.35 2.77
C GLU A 44 -20.63 19.29 1.87
N LYS A 45 -19.52 19.81 2.39
CA LYS A 45 -18.61 20.66 1.61
C LYS A 45 -17.95 19.89 0.48
N ILE A 46 -17.50 18.66 0.74
CA ILE A 46 -16.88 17.82 -0.30
C ILE A 46 -17.93 17.42 -1.34
N VAL A 47 -19.15 17.04 -0.93
CA VAL A 47 -20.26 16.75 -1.86
C VAL A 47 -20.54 17.96 -2.76
N SER A 48 -20.66 19.16 -2.18
CA SER A 48 -20.86 20.39 -2.96
C SER A 48 -19.71 20.65 -3.95
N LEU A 49 -18.46 20.43 -3.56
CA LEU A 49 -17.29 20.58 -4.44
C LEU A 49 -17.26 19.55 -5.58
N LEU A 50 -17.75 18.33 -5.33
CA LEU A 50 -17.87 17.29 -6.37
C LEU A 50 -18.98 17.62 -7.38
N LEU A 51 -20.09 18.19 -6.91
CA LEU A 51 -21.26 18.52 -7.75
C LEU A 51 -21.09 19.82 -8.55
N THR A 52 -20.39 20.80 -8.00
CA THR A 52 -20.13 22.09 -8.67
C THR A 52 -19.14 21.96 -9.84
N GLY A 53 -18.48 20.80 -10.00
CA GLY A 53 -17.51 20.56 -11.07
C GLY A 53 -16.24 21.39 -10.95
N LEU A 54 -16.04 22.11 -9.83
CA LEU A 54 -14.84 22.88 -9.52
C LEU A 54 -13.66 21.99 -9.15
N THR A 55 -13.91 20.70 -8.92
CA THR A 55 -12.90 19.69 -8.63
C THR A 55 -12.27 19.16 -9.91
N ASN A 56 -10.94 19.31 -10.00
CA ASN A 56 -10.18 18.75 -11.12
C ASN A 56 -9.76 17.30 -10.83
N ASP A 57 -9.34 16.59 -11.88
CA ASP A 57 -8.94 15.19 -11.83
C ASP A 57 -7.88 14.88 -10.76
N SER A 58 -6.96 15.82 -10.49
CA SER A 58 -5.93 15.66 -9.47
C SER A 58 -6.52 15.73 -8.05
N GLN A 59 -7.50 16.61 -7.83
CA GLN A 59 -8.18 16.73 -6.53
C GLN A 59 -9.05 15.52 -6.23
N ILE A 60 -9.77 15.00 -7.24
CA ILE A 60 -10.54 13.75 -7.12
C ILE A 60 -9.60 12.57 -6.84
N LYS A 61 -8.48 12.46 -7.58
CA LYS A 61 -7.45 11.42 -7.34
C LYS A 61 -6.84 11.52 -5.95
N THR A 62 -6.60 12.73 -5.44
CA THR A 62 -6.01 12.95 -4.12
C THR A 62 -6.96 12.53 -3.01
N LEU A 63 -8.23 12.92 -3.10
CA LEU A 63 -9.27 12.48 -2.16
C LEU A 63 -9.39 10.95 -2.17
N PHE A 64 -9.37 10.34 -3.36
CA PHE A 64 -9.46 8.90 -3.51
C PHE A 64 -8.23 8.18 -2.93
N ASN A 65 -7.02 8.63 -3.25
CA ASN A 65 -5.79 8.08 -2.68
C ASN A 65 -5.76 8.22 -1.16
N TYR A 66 -6.30 9.32 -0.61
CA TYR A 66 -6.41 9.49 0.82
C TYR A 66 -7.37 8.45 1.43
N ILE A 67 -8.57 8.30 0.85
CA ILE A 67 -9.57 7.33 1.30
C ILE A 67 -9.05 5.89 1.14
N LEU A 68 -8.35 5.55 0.06
CA LEU A 68 -7.74 4.23 -0.12
C LEU A 68 -6.61 3.93 0.89
N ARG A 69 -5.83 4.95 1.27
CA ARG A 69 -4.74 4.77 2.25
C ARG A 69 -5.23 4.74 3.69
N THR A 70 -6.41 5.30 3.95
CA THR A 70 -6.98 5.41 5.31
C THR A 70 -8.18 4.51 5.54
N GLY A 71 -8.79 3.99 4.48
CA GLY A 71 -9.92 3.06 4.50
C GLY A 71 -9.46 1.62 4.57
N ASP A 72 -10.25 0.80 5.26
CA ASP A 72 -10.02 -0.64 5.37
C ASP A 72 -10.41 -1.36 4.07
N ALA A 73 -9.63 -2.35 3.64
CA ALA A 73 -9.84 -3.08 2.38
C ALA A 73 -11.27 -3.66 2.21
N PRO A 74 -11.91 -4.20 3.27
CA PRO A 74 -13.29 -4.70 3.19
C PRO A 74 -14.30 -3.59 2.83
N ARG A 75 -14.12 -2.38 3.36
CA ARG A 75 -15.02 -1.26 3.06
C ARG A 75 -14.92 -0.85 1.60
N PHE A 76 -13.73 -0.91 1.01
CA PHE A 76 -13.57 -0.61 -0.41
C PHE A 76 -14.25 -1.64 -1.33
N SER A 77 -14.22 -2.93 -0.97
CA SER A 77 -14.95 -3.95 -1.73
C SER A 77 -16.46 -3.78 -1.64
N GLU A 78 -16.99 -3.44 -0.47
CA GLU A 78 -18.41 -3.11 -0.29
C GLU A 78 -18.83 -1.91 -1.12
N PHE A 79 -17.98 -0.88 -1.17
CA PHE A 79 -18.20 0.28 -2.03
C PHE A 79 -18.34 -0.06 -3.50
N ILE A 80 -17.37 -0.80 -4.06
CA ILE A 80 -17.41 -1.15 -5.49
C ILE A 80 -18.67 -1.96 -5.82
N ARG A 81 -19.10 -2.83 -4.89
CA ARG A 81 -20.38 -3.55 -5.01
C ARG A 81 -21.58 -2.61 -5.02
N GLU A 82 -21.68 -1.67 -4.08
CA GLU A 82 -22.80 -0.71 -4.04
C GLU A 82 -22.83 0.19 -5.30
N VAL A 83 -21.67 0.62 -5.78
CA VAL A 83 -21.56 1.41 -7.02
C VAL A 83 -22.04 0.59 -8.22
N ALA A 84 -21.66 -0.69 -8.27
CA ALA A 84 -22.07 -1.62 -9.32
C ALA A 84 -23.57 -1.93 -9.29
N GLU A 85 -24.20 -1.94 -8.12
CA GLU A 85 -25.65 -2.13 -7.97
C GLU A 85 -26.44 -0.89 -8.41
N ARG A 86 -26.00 0.31 -8.01
CA ARG A 86 -26.66 1.58 -8.36
C ARG A 86 -26.41 2.02 -9.81
N SER A 87 -25.42 1.43 -10.50
CA SER A 87 -25.12 1.71 -11.90
C SER A 87 -24.95 0.43 -12.73
N PRO A 88 -26.06 -0.25 -13.10
CA PRO A 88 -26.01 -1.49 -13.87
C PRO A 88 -25.24 -1.36 -15.19
N GLN A 89 -25.36 -0.18 -15.83
CA GLN A 89 -24.66 0.17 -17.06
C GLN A 89 -23.12 0.25 -16.93
N HIS A 90 -22.58 0.44 -15.72
CA HIS A 90 -21.14 0.50 -15.47
C HIS A 90 -20.62 -0.69 -14.63
N LYS A 91 -21.49 -1.64 -14.29
CA LYS A 91 -21.19 -2.78 -13.41
C LYS A 91 -19.99 -3.61 -13.87
N GLU A 92 -19.92 -3.96 -15.15
CA GLU A 92 -18.82 -4.77 -15.70
C GLU A 92 -17.47 -4.03 -15.63
N HIS A 93 -17.48 -2.74 -15.95
CA HIS A 93 -16.31 -1.89 -15.82
C HIS A 93 -15.85 -1.82 -14.36
N LEU A 94 -16.77 -1.62 -13.41
CA LEU A 94 -16.50 -1.54 -11.96
C LEU A 94 -15.91 -2.84 -11.39
N MET A 95 -16.46 -3.99 -11.77
CA MET A 95 -15.91 -5.30 -11.41
C MET A 95 -14.48 -5.46 -11.91
N THR A 96 -14.22 -5.04 -13.15
CA THR A 96 -12.86 -5.05 -13.72
C THR A 96 -11.90 -4.13 -12.94
N ILE A 97 -12.38 -3.01 -12.36
CA ILE A 97 -11.56 -2.15 -11.49
C ILE A 97 -11.21 -2.87 -10.20
N ALA A 98 -12.20 -3.47 -9.55
CA ALA A 98 -11.99 -4.23 -8.31
C ALA A 98 -10.98 -5.37 -8.54
N ASP A 99 -11.14 -6.13 -9.62
CA ASP A 99 -10.24 -7.23 -9.96
C ASP A 99 -8.81 -6.74 -10.17
N ARG A 100 -8.62 -5.65 -10.94
CA ARG A 100 -7.29 -5.06 -11.18
C ARG A 100 -6.65 -4.55 -9.89
N LEU A 101 -7.41 -3.94 -8.99
CA LEU A 101 -6.90 -3.46 -7.71
C LEU A 101 -6.52 -4.61 -6.79
N HIS A 102 -7.33 -5.68 -6.77
CA HIS A 102 -7.01 -6.89 -6.01
C HIS A 102 -5.73 -7.55 -6.54
N GLU A 103 -5.61 -7.72 -7.86
CA GLU A 103 -4.44 -8.27 -8.51
C GLU A 103 -3.19 -7.40 -8.28
N ALA A 104 -3.31 -6.08 -8.39
CA ALA A 104 -2.22 -5.16 -8.10
C ALA A 104 -1.77 -5.24 -6.62
N GLY A 105 -2.71 -5.38 -5.69
CA GLY A 105 -2.42 -5.60 -4.27
C GLY A 105 -1.66 -6.91 -4.04
N LEU A 106 -2.11 -8.01 -4.64
CA LEU A 106 -1.45 -9.31 -4.55
C LEU A 106 -0.06 -9.31 -5.19
N GLN A 107 0.09 -8.69 -6.36
CA GLN A 107 1.39 -8.56 -7.02
C GLN A 107 2.35 -7.74 -6.17
N LYS A 108 1.90 -6.60 -5.64
CA LYS A 108 2.70 -5.77 -4.76
C LYS A 108 3.13 -6.54 -3.51
N GLY A 109 2.21 -7.20 -2.82
CA GLY A 109 2.52 -8.00 -1.63
C GLY A 109 3.49 -9.15 -1.93
N ARG A 110 3.36 -9.80 -3.10
CA ARG A 110 4.31 -10.83 -3.55
C ARG A 110 5.71 -10.25 -3.79
N LEU A 111 5.79 -9.10 -4.47
CA LEU A 111 7.07 -8.44 -4.75
C LEU A 111 7.75 -7.99 -3.47
N GLU A 112 7.01 -7.36 -2.56
CA GLU A 112 7.50 -6.94 -1.25
C GLU A 112 7.98 -8.15 -0.44
N GLY A 113 7.17 -9.22 -0.31
CA GLY A 113 7.55 -10.42 0.43
C GLY A 113 8.75 -11.18 -0.18
N VAL A 114 8.86 -11.25 -1.51
CA VAL A 114 10.04 -11.84 -2.17
C VAL A 114 11.28 -10.99 -1.94
N GLN A 115 11.16 -9.68 -1.99
CA GLN A 115 12.28 -8.77 -1.79
C GLN A 115 12.76 -8.78 -0.34
N GLU A 116 11.84 -8.72 0.62
CA GLU A 116 12.14 -8.82 2.06
C GLU A 116 12.79 -10.16 2.38
N GLY A 117 12.16 -11.28 1.98
CA GLY A 117 12.72 -12.61 2.24
C GLY A 117 14.09 -12.84 1.58
N ARG A 118 14.34 -12.25 0.41
CA ARG A 118 15.68 -12.30 -0.21
C ARG A 118 16.71 -11.49 0.57
N GLN A 119 16.34 -10.33 1.10
CA GLN A 119 17.25 -9.50 1.89
C GLN A 119 17.54 -10.17 3.24
N GLU A 120 16.51 -10.65 3.93
CA GLU A 120 16.65 -11.38 5.20
C GLU A 120 17.54 -12.60 5.02
N GLY A 121 17.25 -13.46 4.03
CA GLY A 121 18.07 -14.65 3.77
C GLY A 121 19.51 -14.35 3.34
N LEU A 122 19.76 -13.20 2.68
CA LEU A 122 21.12 -12.78 2.35
C LEU A 122 21.89 -12.31 3.59
N ILE A 123 21.21 -11.61 4.50
CA ILE A 123 21.81 -11.13 5.76
C ILE A 123 22.09 -12.32 6.67
N GLU A 124 21.11 -13.20 6.86
CA GLU A 124 21.21 -14.42 7.67
C GLU A 124 22.31 -15.34 7.12
N GLY A 125 22.29 -15.67 5.83
CA GLY A 125 23.31 -16.53 5.23
C GLY A 125 24.72 -15.94 5.27
N ARG A 126 24.85 -14.60 5.21
CA ARG A 126 26.15 -13.94 5.39
C ARG A 126 26.64 -14.03 6.83
N LEU A 127 25.73 -13.85 7.79
CA LEU A 127 26.04 -13.96 9.21
C LEU A 127 26.45 -15.39 9.56
N ASP A 128 25.68 -16.39 9.12
CA ASP A 128 25.98 -17.81 9.32
C ASP A 128 27.35 -18.20 8.75
N GLU A 129 27.67 -17.76 7.53
CA GLU A 129 28.96 -18.04 6.93
C GLU A 129 30.11 -17.33 7.67
N ALA A 130 29.90 -16.09 8.12
CA ALA A 130 30.89 -15.38 8.93
C ALA A 130 31.16 -16.08 10.26
N LEU A 131 30.11 -16.58 10.93
CA LEU A 131 30.21 -17.36 12.17
C LEU A 131 30.93 -18.70 11.93
N ARG A 132 30.61 -19.40 10.84
CA ARG A 132 31.27 -20.67 10.46
C ARG A 132 32.77 -20.47 10.22
N ILE A 133 33.14 -19.40 9.52
CA ILE A 133 34.54 -19.02 9.30
C ILE A 133 35.21 -18.69 10.64
N ALA A 134 34.59 -17.86 11.48
CA ALA A 134 35.11 -17.50 12.79
C ALA A 134 35.36 -18.73 13.67
N HIS A 135 34.43 -19.68 13.72
CA HIS A 135 34.58 -20.92 14.47
C HIS A 135 35.76 -21.77 13.96
N THR A 136 35.93 -21.85 12.64
CA THR A 136 37.08 -22.58 12.03
C THR A 136 38.40 -21.90 12.39
N MET A 137 38.46 -20.58 12.28
CA MET A 137 39.65 -19.80 12.61
C MET A 137 40.05 -19.92 14.09
N LEU A 138 39.07 -19.90 14.99
CA LEU A 138 39.32 -20.09 16.43
C LEU A 138 39.79 -21.50 16.75
N ALA A 139 39.22 -22.53 16.11
CA ALA A 139 39.67 -23.92 16.25
C ALA A 139 41.11 -24.12 15.78
N ASP A 140 41.53 -23.37 14.75
CA ASP A 140 42.91 -23.35 14.24
C ASP A 140 43.86 -22.48 15.10
N GLY A 141 43.36 -21.90 16.19
CA GLY A 141 44.16 -21.12 17.14
C GLY A 141 44.42 -19.67 16.72
N ILE A 142 43.67 -19.13 15.76
CA ILE A 142 43.77 -17.72 15.37
C ILE A 142 43.20 -16.84 16.50
N ASP A 143 43.88 -15.75 16.82
CA ASP A 143 43.46 -14.85 17.89
C ASP A 143 42.14 -14.12 17.57
N ILE A 144 41.35 -13.88 18.62
CA ILE A 144 40.02 -13.26 18.53
C ILE A 144 40.07 -11.89 17.84
N CYS A 145 41.11 -11.07 18.08
CA CYS A 145 41.23 -9.75 17.45
C CYS A 145 41.43 -9.85 15.93
N THR A 146 42.18 -10.85 15.46
CA THR A 146 42.33 -11.14 14.03
C THR A 146 41.06 -11.70 13.42
N VAL A 147 40.36 -12.60 14.12
CA VAL A 147 39.05 -13.12 13.68
C VAL A 147 38.03 -12.00 13.50
N GLN A 148 37.93 -11.07 14.47
CA GLN A 148 37.05 -9.90 14.38
C GLN A 148 37.36 -9.02 13.17
N LYS A 149 38.64 -8.77 12.87
CA LYS A 149 39.03 -7.95 11.71
C LYS A 149 38.67 -8.60 10.38
N ILE A 150 38.81 -9.92 10.28
CA ILE A 150 38.59 -10.67 9.03
C ILE A 150 37.10 -10.92 8.78
N THR A 151 36.36 -11.37 9.80
CA THR A 151 34.94 -11.73 9.68
C THR A 151 34.00 -10.54 9.89
N ARG A 152 34.51 -9.42 10.43
CA ARG A 152 33.76 -8.22 10.82
C ARG A 152 32.67 -8.47 11.87
N LEU A 153 32.74 -9.60 12.58
CA LEU A 153 31.88 -9.91 13.71
C LEU A 153 32.27 -9.08 14.93
N SER A 154 31.28 -8.75 15.75
CA SER A 154 31.51 -8.08 17.03
C SER A 154 32.08 -9.03 18.07
N ALA A 155 32.52 -8.50 19.22
CA ALA A 155 32.96 -9.34 20.35
C ALA A 155 31.81 -10.18 20.91
N GLU A 156 30.59 -9.65 20.87
CA GLU A 156 29.37 -10.30 21.37
C GLU A 156 29.00 -11.49 20.47
N ASP A 157 29.06 -11.31 19.15
CA ASP A 157 28.80 -12.39 18.17
C ASP A 157 29.77 -13.57 18.33
N ILE A 158 31.01 -13.30 18.73
CA ILE A 158 32.06 -14.31 18.93
C ILE A 158 31.99 -14.95 20.33
N GLN A 159 31.63 -14.19 21.36
CA GLN A 159 31.46 -14.73 22.72
C GLN A 159 30.34 -15.78 22.81
N GLY A 160 29.31 -15.66 21.96
CA GLY A 160 28.28 -16.70 21.82
C GLY A 160 28.78 -18.02 21.22
N LEU A 161 29.94 -18.03 20.55
CA LEU A 161 30.56 -19.21 19.95
C LEU A 161 31.56 -19.94 20.86
N SER A 162 31.99 -19.33 21.98
CA SER A 162 33.08 -19.86 22.83
C SER A 162 32.59 -20.70 24.03
N HIS A 163 31.38 -21.26 23.95
CA HIS A 163 30.78 -22.11 24.97
C HIS A 163 30.54 -23.52 24.44
#